data_AF-A0A8J7W5H3-F1
#
_entry.id   AF-A0A8J7W5H3-F1
#
_cell.length_a   1.000
_cell.length_b   1.000
_cell.length_c   1.000
_cell.angle_alpha   90.00
_cell.angle_beta   90.00
_cell.angle_gamma   90.00
#
_symmetry.space_group_name_H-M   'P 1'
#
loop_
_entity.id
_entity.type
_entity.pdbx_description
1 polymer ?
#
loop_
_entity_poly.entity_id
_entity_poly.type
_entity_poly.pdbx_seq_one_letter_code
_entity_poly.pdbx_strand_id
1 'polypeptide(L)'
;MHDLHVRVLVVENGLVACLPEKSVTLDRCRFCVHSTHFETGGKKVVSPARAYCSRSEASDEVDLRSVTRVWCDDTQGEGFRSIMSIIS
;
A
#
# COMPACT_ATOMS: atom_id res chain seq x y z
N MET A 1 -12.66 -15.92 -14.20
CA MET A 1 -11.27 -15.60 -13.82
C MET A 1 -11.26 -14.10 -13.52
N HIS A 2 -11.24 -13.70 -12.25
CA HIS A 2 -11.13 -12.29 -11.91
C HIS A 2 -9.65 -11.90 -12.04
N ASP A 3 -9.32 -11.16 -13.09
CA ASP A 3 -8.05 -10.45 -13.21
C ASP A 3 -7.93 -9.52 -11.99
N LEU A 4 -7.17 -9.93 -10.98
CA LEU A 4 -6.78 -9.05 -9.89
C LEU A 4 -5.88 -7.99 -10.51
N HIS A 5 -6.46 -6.84 -10.86
CA HIS A 5 -5.73 -5.71 -11.39
C HIS A 5 -4.83 -5.18 -10.26
N VAL A 6 -3.58 -5.64 -10.25
CA VAL A 6 -2.60 -5.24 -9.25
C VAL A 6 -1.70 -4.19 -9.89
N ARG A 7 -1.77 -2.97 -9.37
CA ARG A 7 -0.91 -1.86 -9.78
C ARG A 7 0.34 -1.82 -8.91
N VAL A 8 1.50 -1.61 -9.53
CA VAL A 8 2.77 -1.46 -8.81
C VAL A 8 3.23 -0.01 -8.89
N LEU A 9 3.38 0.62 -7.72
CA LEU A 9 3.90 1.97 -7.58
C LEU A 9 5.37 1.91 -7.17
N VAL A 10 6.21 2.65 -7.87
CA VAL A 10 7.60 2.87 -7.46
C VAL A 10 7.63 3.94 -6.38
N VAL A 11 8.44 3.72 -5.35
CA VAL A 11 8.70 4.71 -4.32
C VAL A 11 9.89 5.56 -4.74
N GLU A 12 9.69 6.87 -4.72
CA GLU A 12 10.76 7.85 -4.95
C GLU A 12 10.81 8.78 -3.73
N ASN A 13 11.95 8.81 -3.04
CA ASN A 13 12.16 9.66 -1.85
C ASN A 13 11.07 9.51 -0.76
N GLY A 14 10.57 8.29 -0.54
CA GLY A 14 9.50 8.01 0.45
C GLY A 14 8.11 8.46 0.01
N LEU A 15 7.93 8.80 -1.27
CA LEU A 15 6.66 9.18 -1.88
C LEU A 15 6.26 8.16 -2.94
N VAL A 16 4.97 7.92 -3.07
CA VAL A 16 4.38 7.17 -4.18
C VAL A 16 3.52 8.09 -5.03
N ALA A 17 3.69 8.02 -6.35
CA ALA A 17 2.81 8.69 -7.31
C ALA A 17 1.48 7.91 -7.42
N CYS A 18 0.63 8.08 -6.40
CA CYS A 18 -0.64 7.38 -6.29
C CYS A 18 -1.60 7.80 -7.43
N LEU A 19 -1.63 9.09 -7.77
CA LEU A 19 -2.26 9.61 -8.98
C LEU A 19 -1.23 10.41 -9.80
N PRO A 20 -1.45 10.63 -11.11
CA PRO A 20 -0.53 11.40 -11.96
C PRO A 20 -0.15 12.77 -11.38
N GLU A 21 -1.08 13.43 -10.69
CA GLU A 21 -0.88 14.77 -10.11
C GLU A 21 -0.79 14.75 -8.57
N LYS A 22 -0.85 13.57 -7.93
CA LYS A 22 -0.94 13.46 -6.47
C LYS A 22 -0.01 12.39 -5.92
N SER A 23 1.06 12.85 -5.28
CA SER A 23 1.94 12.01 -4.49
C SER A 23 1.40 11.81 -3.07
N VAL A 24 1.72 10.65 -2.48
CA VAL A 24 1.31 10.27 -1.14
C VAL A 24 2.54 9.74 -0.40
N THR A 25 2.72 10.13 0.86
CA THR A 25 3.82 9.62 1.69
C THR A 25 3.59 8.16 2.07
N LEU A 26 4.68 7.41 2.26
CA LEU A 26 4.57 6.03 2.73
C LEU A 26 3.85 5.88 4.08
N ASP A 27 4.03 6.85 4.99
CA ASP A 27 3.32 6.92 6.27
C ASP A 27 1.81 6.90 6.13
N ARG A 28 1.29 7.53 5.07
CA ARG A 28 -0.13 7.49 4.72
C ARG A 28 -0.45 6.22 3.96
N CYS A 29 0.36 5.88 2.96
CA CYS A 29 0.14 4.76 2.06
C CYS A 29 -0.02 3.43 2.81
N ARG A 30 0.70 3.19 3.91
CA ARG A 30 0.58 1.97 4.74
C ARG A 30 -0.81 1.73 5.35
N PHE A 31 -1.61 2.80 5.44
CA PHE A 31 -2.99 2.78 5.90
C PHE A 31 -4.00 2.87 4.75
N CYS A 32 -3.55 2.78 3.50
CA CYS A 32 -4.43 2.78 2.34
C CYS A 32 -5.15 1.44 2.22
N VAL A 33 -6.47 1.44 2.06
CA VAL A 33 -7.27 0.22 1.85
C VAL A 33 -6.86 -0.56 0.61
N HIS A 34 -6.33 0.13 -0.41
CA HIS A 34 -5.88 -0.49 -1.64
C HIS A 34 -4.47 -1.07 -1.54
N SER A 35 -3.65 -0.63 -0.57
CA SER A 35 -2.29 -1.15 -0.43
C SER A 35 -2.36 -2.60 0.04
N THR A 36 -1.72 -3.51 -0.69
CA THR A 36 -1.71 -4.95 -0.37
C THR A 36 -0.35 -5.41 0.15
N HIS A 37 0.74 -4.94 -0.47
CA HIS A 37 2.09 -5.32 -0.11
C HIS A 37 3.07 -4.16 -0.29
N PHE A 38 4.15 -4.18 0.48
CA PHE A 38 5.29 -3.29 0.40
C PHE A 38 6.56 -4.10 0.09
N GLU A 39 7.39 -3.64 -0.84
CA GLU A 39 8.71 -4.24 -1.10
C GLU A 39 9.72 -3.56 -0.20
N THR A 40 10.32 -4.30 0.73
CA THR A 40 11.37 -3.80 1.62
C THR A 40 12.54 -4.78 1.60
N GLY A 41 13.74 -4.29 1.29
CA GLY A 41 14.95 -5.13 1.20
C GLY A 41 14.82 -6.32 0.24
N GLY A 42 14.06 -6.16 -0.86
CA GLY A 42 13.80 -7.23 -1.84
C GLY A 42 12.76 -8.27 -1.41
N LYS A 43 12.09 -8.07 -0.27
CA LYS A 43 11.01 -8.94 0.23
C LYS A 43 9.67 -8.22 0.13
N LYS A 44 8.62 -8.97 -0.23
CA LYS A 44 7.24 -8.47 -0.16
C LYS A 44 6.69 -8.71 1.25
N VAL A 45 6.32 -7.63 1.92
CA VAL A 45 5.67 -7.65 3.24
C VAL A 45 4.22 -7.22 3.07
N VAL A 46 3.29 -7.88 3.75
CA VAL A 46 1.86 -7.55 3.69
C VAL A 46 1.63 -6.15 4.25
N SER A 47 0.76 -5.35 3.63
CA SER A 47 0.46 -4.02 4.14
C SER A 47 -0.23 -4.09 5.51
N PRO A 48 0.01 -3.12 6.40
CA PRO A 48 -0.70 -3.03 7.67
C PRO A 48 -2.21 -2.89 7.48
N ALA A 49 -2.65 -2.10 6.50
CA ALA A 49 -4.07 -1.96 6.16
C ALA A 49 -4.70 -3.29 5.74
N ARG A 50 -4.02 -4.06 4.88
CA ARG A 50 -4.52 -5.35 4.40
C ARG A 50 -4.53 -6.38 5.52
N ALA A 51 -3.47 -6.45 6.32
CA ALA A 51 -3.38 -7.33 7.48
C ALA A 51 -4.54 -7.07 8.46
N TYR A 52 -4.85 -5.80 8.71
CA TYR A 52 -6.00 -5.41 9.52
C TYR A 52 -7.32 -5.85 8.89
N CYS A 53 -7.57 -5.52 7.61
CA CYS A 53 -8.79 -5.90 6.89
C CYS A 53 -9.02 -7.41 6.85
N SER A 54 -7.96 -8.20 6.64
CA SER A 54 -8.04 -9.66 6.56
C SER A 54 -7.99 -10.35 7.92
N ARG A 55 -7.84 -9.59 9.02
CA ARG A 55 -7.58 -10.10 10.38
C ARG A 55 -6.42 -11.08 10.40
N SER A 56 -5.43 -10.86 9.54
CA SER A 56 -4.24 -11.69 9.43
C SER A 56 -3.25 -11.28 10.52
N GLU A 57 -2.67 -12.26 11.20
CA GLU A 57 -1.57 -12.09 12.16
C GLU A 57 -0.23 -11.75 11.46
N ALA A 58 -0.27 -10.97 10.39
CA ALA A 58 0.96 -10.50 9.74
C ALA A 58 1.73 -9.65 10.76
N SER A 59 2.75 -10.26 11.35
CA SER A 59 3.57 -9.71 12.45
C SER A 59 4.69 -8.79 11.95
N ASP A 60 4.88 -8.69 10.64
CA ASP A 60 6.03 -8.00 10.07
C ASP A 60 5.75 -6.51 9.95
N GLU A 61 6.41 -5.72 10.80
CA GLU A 61 6.43 -4.27 10.67
C GLU A 61 7.12 -3.88 9.35
N VAL A 62 6.47 -3.03 8.56
CA VAL A 62 7.04 -2.53 7.31
C VAL A 62 8.06 -1.43 7.65
N ASP A 63 9.35 -1.70 7.46
CA ASP A 63 10.37 -0.66 7.46
C ASP A 63 10.17 0.26 6.26
N LEU A 64 9.52 1.40 6.49
CA LEU A 64 9.18 2.39 5.47
C LEU A 64 10.40 3.03 4.81
N ARG A 65 11.59 3.02 5.46
CA ARG A 65 12.79 3.67 4.93
C ARG A 65 13.44 2.85 3.82
N SER A 66 13.24 1.55 3.82
CA SER A 66 13.77 0.63 2.82
C SER A 66 12.74 0.20 1.80
N VAL A 67 11.55 0.83 1.79
CA VAL A 67 10.52 0.50 0.80
C VAL A 67 10.90 1.03 -0.57
N THR A 68 10.90 0.14 -1.56
CA THR A 68 11.17 0.45 -2.97
C THR A 68 9.92 0.47 -3.82
N ARG A 69 8.92 -0.36 -3.47
CA ARG A 69 7.69 -0.53 -4.25
C ARG A 69 6.47 -0.80 -3.37
N VAL A 70 5.30 -0.46 -3.89
CA VAL A 70 4.00 -0.75 -3.25
C VAL A 70 3.08 -1.41 -4.26
N TRP A 71 2.41 -2.50 -3.87
CA TRP A 71 1.36 -3.14 -4.66
C TRP A 71 -0.01 -2.69 -4.17
N CYS A 72 -0.84 -2.24 -5.11
CA CYS A 72 -2.20 -1.81 -4.87
C CYS A 72 -3.19 -2.68 -5.64
N ASP A 73 -4.35 -2.99 -5.05
CA ASP A 73 -5.47 -3.68 -5.72
C ASP A 73 -6.53 -2.70 -6.26
N ASP A 74 -6.14 -1.44 -6.47
CA ASP A 74 -7.02 -0.43 -7.08
C ASP A 74 -7.21 -0.70 -8.58
N THR A 75 -8.46 -0.64 -9.04
CA THR A 75 -8.79 -1.02 -10.42
C THR A 75 -8.52 0.10 -11.43
N GLN A 76 -8.51 1.38 -11.01
CA GLN A 76 -8.47 2.52 -11.94
C GLN A 76 -7.77 3.78 -11.39
N GLY A 77 -6.79 3.66 -10.48
CA GLY A 77 -6.20 4.86 -9.89
C GLY A 77 -7.23 5.59 -9.03
N GLU A 78 -7.92 4.87 -8.14
CA GLU A 78 -8.93 5.45 -7.25
C GLU A 78 -8.32 6.46 -6.26
N GLY A 79 -7.00 6.44 -6.13
CA GLY A 79 -6.24 7.31 -5.25
C GLY A 79 -6.16 6.77 -3.83
N PHE A 80 -5.61 7.58 -2.94
CA PHE A 80 -5.43 7.20 -1.54
C PHE A 80 -6.76 7.22 -0.78
N ARG A 81 -7.10 6.10 -0.14
CA ARG A 81 -8.23 5.95 0.78
C ARG A 81 -7.77 5.35 2.09
N SER A 82 -7.84 6.13 3.17
CA SER A 82 -7.43 5.67 4.50
C SER A 82 -8.43 4.67 5.09
N ILE A 83 -7.94 3.54 5.58
CA ILE A 83 -8.75 2.61 6.38
C ILE A 83 -9.22 3.24 7.70
N MET A 84 -8.50 4.24 8.21
CA MET A 84 -8.88 4.91 9.46
C MET A 84 -10.25 5.57 9.40
N SER A 85 -10.74 5.92 8.20
CA SER A 85 -12.08 6.47 8.01
C SER A 85 -13.20 5.43 8.11
N ILE A 86 -12.87 4.12 8.08
CA ILE A 86 -13.83 3.01 8.18
C ILE A 86 -14.04 2.61 9.66
N ILE A 87 -13.17 3.04 10.58
CA ILE A 87 -13.21 2.70 12.01
C ILE A 87 -14.10 3.68 12.82
N SER A 88 -14.97 4.46 12.16
CA SER A 88 -15.81 5.49 12.79
C SER A 88 -17.24 5.03 13.05
#